data_AF-A0A8D8F8C1-F1
#
_entry.id   AF-A0A8D8F8C1-F1
#
_cell.length_a   1.000
_cell.length_b   1.000
_cell.length_c   1.000
_cell.angle_alpha   90.00
_cell.angle_beta   90.00
_cell.angle_gamma   90.00
#
_symmetry.space_group_name_H-M   'P 1'
#
loop_
_entity.id
_entity.type
_entity.pdbx_description
1 polymer ?
#
loop_
_entity_poly.entity_id
_entity_poly.type
_entity_poly.pdbx_seq_one_letter_code
_entity_poly.pdbx_strand_id
1 'polypeptide(L)'
;MEYKPKLRRVSTLTGTWVDRSVASGVADDEQDEVLTRRGSWTGRFDFLLSLLGYSVGLGNVWRFPYLCYNNGGGAFLIPFTVMLVIAGLPLMFMELSLAQYAGLGPAVLFKRLSPLLQGLGFGMVLVALVVMLYYNVILAWTLFYMLASFEEPLPWKGCHHAWTSRQCYSYDEESKCLDLNGTYYMRECYANASLIANFTKVAKKPPAEEFFKVACTGS
;
A
#
# COMPACT_ATOMS: atom_id res chain seq x y z
N MET A 1 19.52 44.48 28.13
CA MET A 1 18.14 44.67 28.65
C MET A 1 17.90 43.54 29.64
N GLU A 2 17.92 43.89 30.91
CA GLU A 2 17.90 42.97 32.05
C GLU A 2 16.47 42.43 32.26
N TYR A 3 16.28 41.12 32.14
CA TYR A 3 15.00 40.46 32.38
C TYR A 3 14.84 40.20 33.88
N LYS A 4 13.93 40.93 34.55
CA LYS A 4 13.57 40.70 35.96
C LYS A 4 12.31 39.83 36.06
N PRO A 5 12.39 38.57 36.52
CA PRO A 5 11.21 37.76 36.74
C PRO A 5 10.43 38.19 38.00
N LYS A 6 9.11 38.21 37.85
CA LYS A 6 8.12 38.64 38.85
C LYS A 6 7.91 37.51 39.87
N LEU A 7 8.52 37.63 41.06
CA LEU A 7 8.41 36.66 42.15
C LEU A 7 7.02 36.67 42.78
N ARG A 8 6.23 35.61 42.59
CA ARG A 8 5.03 35.35 43.38
C ARG A 8 5.38 34.34 44.48
N ARG A 9 5.28 34.78 45.73
CA ARG A 9 5.73 34.04 46.93
C ARG A 9 4.69 32.96 47.29
N VAL A 10 5.08 31.69 47.25
CA VAL A 10 4.33 30.59 47.88
C VAL A 10 5.19 30.05 49.01
N SER A 11 4.71 30.18 50.24
CA SER A 11 5.37 29.65 51.43
C SER A 11 5.00 28.18 51.61
N THR A 12 5.99 27.28 51.58
CA THR A 12 5.85 25.91 52.07
C THR A 12 6.65 25.71 53.36
N LEU A 13 6.10 24.89 54.25
CA LEU A 13 6.40 24.75 55.69
C LEU A 13 7.76 24.10 56.05
N THR A 14 8.64 23.88 55.08
CA THR A 14 9.95 23.26 55.30
C THR A 14 10.99 24.25 54.85
N GLY A 15 11.74 24.84 55.80
CA GLY A 15 12.70 25.92 55.59
C GLY A 15 13.94 25.58 54.76
N THR A 16 13.81 24.76 53.72
CA THR A 16 14.82 24.46 52.72
C THR A 16 14.51 25.24 51.44
N TRP A 17 15.42 26.11 51.05
CA TRP A 17 15.35 26.86 49.80
C TRP A 17 15.73 25.94 48.65
N VAL A 18 14.74 25.37 47.97
CA VAL A 18 14.94 24.74 46.66
C VAL A 18 14.44 25.72 45.62
N ASP A 19 15.36 26.20 44.79
CA ASP A 19 15.06 27.09 43.68
C ASP A 19 14.22 26.31 42.64
N ARG A 20 12.97 26.73 42.42
CA ARG A 20 12.06 26.04 41.48
C ARG A 20 12.57 26.11 40.03
N SER A 21 13.44 27.08 39.72
CA SER A 21 14.16 27.24 38.47
C SER A 21 15.09 26.05 38.14
N VAL A 22 15.69 25.40 39.14
CA VAL A 22 16.56 24.23 38.93
C VAL A 22 15.74 22.96 38.70
N ALA A 23 14.60 22.81 39.38
CA ALA A 23 13.70 21.68 39.17
C ALA A 23 12.93 21.76 37.83
N SER A 24 12.64 22.97 37.34
CA SER A 24 12.08 23.17 36.00
C SER A 24 13.14 23.04 34.91
N GLY A 25 14.36 23.55 35.12
CA GLY A 25 15.44 23.45 34.14
C GLY A 25 15.92 22.01 33.86
N VAL A 26 15.92 21.13 34.86
CA VAL A 26 16.31 19.71 34.67
C VAL A 26 15.22 18.89 33.96
N ALA A 27 13.94 19.26 34.13
CA ALA A 27 12.84 18.59 33.44
C ALA A 27 12.73 19.01 31.96
N ASP A 28 13.07 20.27 31.66
CA ASP A 28 13.04 20.82 30.29
C ASP A 28 14.23 20.32 29.45
N ASP A 29 15.46 20.25 30.00
CA ASP A 29 16.65 19.74 29.29
C ASP A 29 16.55 18.23 28.97
N GLU A 30 16.01 17.42 29.89
CA GLU A 30 15.83 15.98 29.67
C GLU A 30 14.69 15.68 28.67
N GLN A 31 13.67 16.55 28.59
CA GLN A 31 12.62 16.46 27.58
C GLN A 31 13.11 16.89 26.19
N ASP A 32 13.94 17.92 26.10
CA ASP A 32 14.53 18.36 24.83
C ASP A 32 15.56 17.34 24.31
N GLU A 33 16.31 16.65 25.17
CA GLU A 33 17.16 15.52 24.76
C GLU A 33 16.34 14.31 24.27
N VAL A 34 15.21 13.98 24.91
CA VAL A 34 14.33 12.88 24.46
C VAL A 34 13.59 13.23 23.17
N LEU A 35 13.17 14.48 22.98
CA LEU A 35 12.58 15.00 21.75
C LEU A 35 13.61 15.10 20.63
N THR A 36 14.88 15.41 20.91
CA THR A 36 15.96 15.32 19.90
C THR A 36 16.32 13.87 19.58
N ARG A 37 16.13 12.93 20.51
CA ARG A 37 16.27 11.47 20.24
C ARG A 37 15.13 10.89 19.41
N ARG A 38 13.94 11.51 19.45
CA ARG A 38 12.76 11.18 18.63
C ARG A 38 12.55 12.25 17.57
N GLY A 39 13.15 12.06 16.39
CA GLY A 39 13.00 12.98 15.27
C GLY A 39 11.56 13.46 15.09
N SER A 40 11.37 14.78 15.11
CA SER A 40 10.08 15.43 14.91
C SER A 40 9.86 15.73 13.42
N TRP A 41 8.59 15.81 13.02
CA TRP A 41 8.25 16.18 11.65
C TRP A 41 8.65 17.63 11.38
N THR A 42 9.28 17.88 10.24
CA THR A 42 9.71 19.23 9.82
C THR A 42 8.52 20.16 9.58
N GLY A 43 7.37 19.61 9.17
CA GLY A 43 6.14 20.37 8.96
C GLY A 43 4.87 19.52 8.97
N ARG A 44 3.71 20.17 9.10
CA ARG A 44 2.39 19.49 9.12
C ARG A 44 2.07 18.82 7.79
N PHE A 45 2.51 19.40 6.67
CA PHE A 45 2.30 18.83 5.34
C PHE A 45 3.12 17.56 5.10
N ASP A 46 4.31 17.46 5.67
CA ASP A 46 5.16 16.26 5.60
C ASP A 46 4.48 15.06 6.28
N PHE A 47 3.91 15.30 7.47
CA PHE A 47 3.08 14.32 8.16
C PHE A 47 1.83 13.93 7.34
N LEU A 48 1.09 14.91 6.79
CA LEU A 48 -0.11 14.65 6.00
C LEU A 48 0.19 13.86 4.72
N LEU A 49 1.25 14.20 4.00
CA LEU A 49 1.66 13.50 2.79
C LEU A 49 2.13 12.07 3.09
N SER A 50 2.85 11.87 4.19
CA SER A 50 3.24 10.55 4.66
C SER A 50 2.01 9.69 5.00
N LEU A 51 1.01 10.28 5.67
CA LEU A 51 -0.24 9.61 6.00
C LEU A 51 -1.09 9.25 4.77
N LEU A 52 -1.16 10.17 3.79
CA LEU A 52 -1.85 9.93 2.53
C LEU A 52 -1.16 8.84 1.71
N GLY A 53 0.18 8.85 1.66
CA GLY A 53 0.97 7.80 1.01
C GLY A 53 0.79 6.44 1.67
N TYR A 54 0.63 6.39 2.99
CA TYR A 54 0.29 5.16 3.72
C TYR A 54 -1.15 4.68 3.42
N SER A 55 -2.09 5.61 3.28
CA SER A 55 -3.52 5.29 3.09
C SER A 55 -3.87 4.89 1.65
N VAL A 56 -3.12 5.37 0.65
CA VAL A 56 -3.35 5.08 -0.76
C VAL A 56 -2.39 4.00 -1.25
N GLY A 57 -2.90 2.77 -1.40
CA GLY A 57 -2.13 1.64 -1.91
C GLY A 57 -2.61 1.12 -3.27
N LEU A 58 -1.83 0.22 -3.87
CA LEU A 58 -2.17 -0.47 -5.12
C LEU A 58 -3.52 -1.21 -5.05
N GLY A 59 -3.92 -1.68 -3.87
CA GLY A 59 -5.22 -2.29 -3.65
C GLY A 59 -6.40 -1.35 -3.96
N ASN A 60 -6.25 -0.04 -3.78
CA ASN A 60 -7.30 0.93 -4.12
C ASN A 60 -7.49 1.06 -5.63
N VAL A 61 -6.47 0.76 -6.43
CA VAL A 61 -6.50 0.90 -7.89
C VAL A 61 -7.22 -0.27 -8.56
N TRP A 62 -6.99 -1.51 -8.13
CA TRP A 62 -7.57 -2.69 -8.79
C TRP A 62 -8.65 -3.40 -7.97
N ARG A 63 -8.51 -3.46 -6.65
CA ARG A 63 -9.41 -4.29 -5.82
C ARG A 63 -10.72 -3.58 -5.56
N PHE A 64 -10.69 -2.27 -5.35
CA PHE A 64 -11.90 -1.48 -5.17
C PHE A 64 -12.80 -1.51 -6.41
N PRO A 65 -12.32 -1.25 -7.65
CA PRO A 65 -13.16 -1.37 -8.84
C PRO A 65 -13.69 -2.78 -9.07
N TYR A 66 -12.84 -3.80 -8.85
CA TYR A 66 -13.25 -5.20 -8.98
C TYR A 66 -14.38 -5.56 -8.01
N LEU A 67 -14.28 -5.12 -6.75
CA LEU A 67 -15.30 -5.39 -5.73
C LEU A 67 -16.58 -4.62 -6.01
N CYS A 68 -16.50 -3.36 -6.45
CA CYS A 68 -17.68 -2.59 -6.86
C CYS A 68 -18.39 -3.28 -8.03
N TYR A 69 -17.65 -3.69 -9.06
CA TYR A 69 -18.22 -4.35 -10.23
C TYR A 69 -18.98 -5.64 -9.87
N ASN A 70 -18.39 -6.50 -9.03
CA ASN A 70 -19.02 -7.76 -8.63
C ASN A 70 -20.23 -7.58 -7.69
N ASN A 71 -20.33 -6.47 -6.94
CA ASN A 71 -21.37 -6.25 -5.93
C ASN A 71 -22.44 -5.24 -6.35
N GLY A 72 -22.76 -5.17 -7.66
CA GLY A 72 -23.84 -4.30 -8.15
C GLY A 72 -23.38 -2.88 -8.52
N GLY A 73 -22.11 -2.70 -8.84
CA GLY A 73 -21.54 -1.45 -9.37
C GLY A 73 -21.66 -0.30 -8.39
N GLY A 74 -22.32 0.78 -8.81
CA GLY A 74 -22.47 2.00 -8.02
C GLY A 74 -23.31 1.83 -6.75
N ALA A 75 -24.20 0.84 -6.67
CA ALA A 75 -25.02 0.59 -5.47
C ALA A 75 -24.16 0.16 -4.26
N PHE A 76 -23.02 -0.49 -4.51
CA PHE A 76 -22.07 -0.90 -3.47
C PHE A 76 -21.45 0.29 -2.71
N LEU A 77 -21.45 1.49 -3.31
CA LEU A 77 -20.87 2.68 -2.68
C LEU A 77 -21.64 3.12 -1.43
N ILE A 78 -22.94 2.85 -1.36
CA ILE A 78 -23.78 3.22 -0.20
C ILE A 78 -23.33 2.45 1.06
N PRO A 79 -23.35 1.10 1.10
CA PRO A 79 -22.87 0.37 2.28
C PRO A 79 -21.37 0.58 2.53
N PHE A 80 -20.57 0.76 1.47
CA PHE A 80 -19.13 1.04 1.60
C PHE A 80 -18.87 2.36 2.34
N THR A 81 -19.53 3.45 1.94
CA THR A 81 -19.37 4.76 2.60
C THR A 81 -19.92 4.77 4.02
N VAL A 82 -21.05 4.10 4.28
CA VAL A 82 -21.61 3.97 5.64
C VAL A 82 -20.64 3.24 6.56
N MET A 83 -20.08 2.10 6.14
CA MET A 83 -19.09 1.37 6.95
C MET A 83 -17.76 2.14 7.09
N LEU A 84 -17.36 2.89 6.08
CA LEU A 84 -16.18 3.75 6.16
C LEU A 84 -16.37 4.85 7.23
N VAL A 85 -17.54 5.48 7.30
CA VAL A 85 -17.79 6.55 8.29
C VAL A 85 -18.00 5.99 9.70
N ILE A 86 -18.68 4.86 9.85
CA ILE A 86 -19.02 4.29 11.17
C ILE A 86 -17.85 3.50 11.78
N ALA A 87 -17.08 2.76 10.97
CA ALA A 87 -16.00 1.91 11.47
C ALA A 87 -14.62 2.40 11.01
N GLY A 88 -14.47 2.74 9.73
CA GLY A 88 -13.17 3.14 9.16
C GLY A 88 -12.60 4.41 9.80
N LEU A 89 -13.36 5.51 9.78
CA LEU A 89 -12.92 6.80 10.33
C LEU A 89 -12.65 6.73 11.84
N PRO A 90 -13.51 6.13 12.68
CA PRO A 90 -13.24 6.04 14.12
C PRO A 90 -12.01 5.17 14.45
N LEU A 91 -11.81 4.05 13.76
CA LEU A 91 -10.63 3.21 13.97
C LEU A 91 -9.34 3.94 13.57
N MET A 92 -9.34 4.62 12.42
CA MET A 92 -8.20 5.41 11.96
C MET A 92 -7.88 6.56 12.93
N PHE A 93 -8.91 7.28 13.38
CA PHE A 93 -8.75 8.36 14.35
C PHE A 93 -8.21 7.86 15.68
N MET A 94 -8.75 6.75 16.20
CA MET A 94 -8.28 6.12 17.43
C MET A 94 -6.80 5.72 17.31
N GLU A 95 -6.41 5.07 16.22
CA GLU A 95 -5.03 4.63 16.00
C GLU A 95 -4.06 5.81 15.90
N LEU A 96 -4.40 6.84 15.13
CA LEU A 96 -3.57 8.04 14.99
C LEU A 96 -3.44 8.82 16.30
N SER A 97 -4.53 8.99 17.04
CA SER A 97 -4.51 9.67 18.34
C SER A 97 -3.66 8.92 19.36
N LEU A 98 -3.75 7.58 19.39
CA LEU A 98 -2.94 6.73 20.26
C LEU A 98 -1.45 6.79 19.86
N ALA A 99 -1.15 6.76 18.56
CA ALA A 99 0.20 6.85 18.04
C ALA A 99 0.85 8.21 18.39
N GLN A 100 0.11 9.30 18.24
CA GLN A 100 0.58 10.65 18.60
C GLN A 100 0.76 10.82 20.11
N TYR A 101 -0.18 10.31 20.92
CA TYR A 101 -0.11 10.41 22.38
C TYR A 101 1.05 9.59 22.96
N ALA A 102 1.24 8.36 22.49
CA ALA A 102 2.29 7.49 23.01
C ALA A 102 3.68 7.84 22.44
N GLY A 103 3.75 8.15 21.15
CA GLY A 103 4.98 8.29 20.36
C GLY A 103 5.89 7.05 20.38
N LEU A 104 5.44 5.93 20.93
CA LEU A 104 6.19 4.67 21.07
C LEU A 104 5.85 3.74 19.91
N GLY A 105 6.80 2.89 19.52
CA GLY A 105 6.51 1.78 18.60
C GLY A 105 5.51 0.78 19.21
N PRO A 106 4.77 0.03 18.38
CA PRO A 106 3.64 -0.82 18.81
C PRO A 106 4.04 -1.86 19.85
N ALA A 107 5.20 -2.52 19.71
CA ALA A 107 5.67 -3.53 20.68
C ALA A 107 5.87 -2.96 22.10
N VAL A 108 6.39 -1.73 22.20
CA VAL A 108 6.62 -1.05 23.49
C VAL A 108 5.34 -0.40 24.00
N LEU A 109 4.50 0.13 23.09
CA LEU A 109 3.21 0.74 23.41
C LEU A 109 2.29 -0.24 24.14
N PHE A 110 2.05 -1.42 23.57
CA PHE A 110 1.13 -2.39 24.18
C PHE A 110 1.68 -2.94 25.50
N LYS A 111 3.00 -3.12 25.61
CA LYS A 111 3.65 -3.48 26.88
C LYS A 111 3.42 -2.42 27.97
N ARG A 112 3.41 -1.13 27.63
CA ARG A 112 3.17 -0.01 28.58
C ARG A 112 1.69 0.18 28.90
N LEU A 113 0.80 -0.13 27.97
CA LEU A 113 -0.65 -0.02 28.16
C LEU A 113 -1.18 -1.15 29.04
N SER A 114 -0.90 -2.41 28.68
CA SER A 114 -1.17 -3.56 29.54
C SER A 114 -0.25 -4.74 29.18
N PRO A 115 0.42 -5.36 30.16
CA PRO A 115 1.34 -6.48 29.90
C PRO A 115 0.62 -7.69 29.27
N LEU A 116 -0.70 -7.80 29.45
CA LEU A 116 -1.52 -8.85 28.83
C LEU A 116 -1.63 -8.69 27.30
N LEU A 117 -1.63 -7.45 26.79
CA LEU A 117 -1.71 -7.16 25.35
C LEU A 117 -0.34 -7.10 24.67
N GLN A 118 0.75 -7.45 25.36
CA GLN A 118 2.11 -7.42 24.79
C GLN A 118 2.22 -8.22 23.49
N GLY A 119 1.52 -9.36 23.38
CA GLY A 119 1.50 -10.18 22.16
C GLY A 119 0.94 -9.45 20.93
N LEU A 120 -0.01 -8.52 21.12
CA LEU A 120 -0.59 -7.74 20.03
C LEU A 120 0.46 -6.85 19.37
N GLY A 121 1.31 -6.20 20.18
CA GLY A 121 2.42 -5.36 19.72
C GLY A 121 3.41 -6.10 18.82
N PHE A 122 3.82 -7.32 19.23
CA PHE A 122 4.68 -8.17 18.40
C PHE A 122 3.97 -8.69 17.16
N GLY A 123 2.68 -9.02 17.27
CA GLY A 123 1.85 -9.43 16.13
C GLY A 123 1.80 -8.37 15.03
N MET A 124 1.62 -7.10 15.39
CA MET A 124 1.64 -6.00 14.42
C MET A 124 2.99 -5.88 13.68
N VAL A 125 4.11 -6.05 14.39
CA VAL A 125 5.45 -6.02 13.76
C VAL A 125 5.64 -7.20 12.82
N LEU A 126 5.17 -8.40 13.19
CA LEU A 126 5.24 -9.59 12.34
C LEU A 126 4.39 -9.42 11.07
N VAL A 127 3.16 -8.93 11.20
CA VAL A 127 2.29 -8.66 10.05
C VAL A 127 2.94 -7.62 9.12
N ALA A 128 3.49 -6.54 9.67
CA ALA A 128 4.20 -5.54 8.88
C ALA A 128 5.40 -6.14 8.12
N LEU A 129 6.15 -7.07 8.72
CA LEU A 129 7.25 -7.77 8.06
C LEU A 129 6.77 -8.62 6.87
N VAL A 130 5.72 -9.43 7.07
CA VAL A 130 5.16 -10.27 5.99
C VAL A 130 4.63 -9.39 4.85
N VAL A 131 3.96 -8.29 5.20
CA VAL A 131 3.44 -7.31 4.24
C VAL A 131 4.56 -6.68 3.44
N MET A 132 5.64 -6.26 4.11
CA MET A 132 6.81 -5.68 3.47
C MET A 132 7.45 -6.66 2.46
N LEU A 133 7.60 -7.94 2.81
CA LEU A 133 8.21 -8.93 1.92
C LEU A 133 7.47 -9.09 0.60
N TYR A 134 6.15 -9.29 0.62
CA TYR A 134 5.40 -9.51 -0.63
C TYR A 134 5.23 -8.22 -1.43
N TYR A 135 5.04 -7.06 -0.78
CA TYR A 135 4.88 -5.80 -1.52
C TYR A 135 6.17 -5.39 -2.23
N ASN A 136 7.36 -5.66 -1.67
CA ASN A 136 8.62 -5.40 -2.36
C ASN A 136 8.76 -6.23 -3.64
N VAL A 137 8.27 -7.47 -3.67
CA VAL A 137 8.25 -8.29 -4.88
C VAL A 137 7.35 -7.67 -5.95
N ILE A 138 6.16 -7.19 -5.56
CA ILE A 138 5.25 -6.49 -6.48
C ILE A 138 5.92 -5.23 -7.03
N LEU A 139 6.57 -4.44 -6.16
CA LEU A 139 7.31 -3.24 -6.59
C LEU A 139 8.42 -3.59 -7.59
N ALA A 140 9.18 -4.66 -7.34
CA ALA A 140 10.20 -5.14 -8.28
C ALA A 140 9.61 -5.49 -9.65
N TRP A 141 8.47 -6.17 -9.70
CA TRP A 141 7.77 -6.42 -10.97
C TRP A 141 7.30 -5.13 -11.63
N THR A 142 6.72 -4.18 -10.89
CA THR A 142 6.29 -2.90 -11.48
C THR A 142 7.46 -2.12 -12.09
N LEU A 143 8.63 -2.11 -11.44
CA LEU A 143 9.83 -1.48 -11.96
C LEU A 143 10.36 -2.21 -13.20
N PHE A 144 10.35 -3.55 -13.20
CA PHE A 144 10.71 -4.36 -14.36
C PHE A 144 9.82 -4.04 -15.57
N TYR A 145 8.50 -4.06 -15.39
CA TYR A 145 7.55 -3.71 -16.47
C TYR A 145 7.66 -2.25 -16.90
N MET A 146 7.96 -1.33 -15.98
CA MET A 146 8.23 0.07 -16.32
C MET A 146 9.45 0.21 -17.23
N LEU A 147 10.55 -0.48 -16.91
CA LEU A 147 11.76 -0.46 -17.74
C LEU A 147 11.54 -1.16 -19.09
N ALA A 148 10.84 -2.30 -19.10
CA ALA A 148 10.49 -3.02 -20.33
C ALA A 148 9.50 -2.24 -21.22
N SER A 149 8.79 -1.24 -20.69
CA SER A 149 7.88 -0.38 -21.48
C SER A 149 8.63 0.61 -22.37
N PHE A 150 9.93 0.80 -22.19
CA PHE A 150 10.75 1.63 -23.09
C PHE A 150 11.19 0.89 -24.36
N GLU A 151 10.86 -0.40 -24.49
CA GLU A 151 11.16 -1.20 -25.69
C GLU A 151 10.03 -1.10 -26.73
N GLU A 152 10.38 -0.84 -27.99
CA GLU A 152 9.46 -0.86 -29.12
C GLU A 152 9.85 -1.97 -30.11
N PRO A 153 8.97 -2.95 -30.40
CA PRO A 153 7.62 -3.16 -29.86
C PRO A 153 7.61 -3.69 -28.42
N LEU A 154 6.55 -3.39 -27.65
CA LEU A 154 6.43 -3.88 -26.28
C LEU A 154 6.50 -5.41 -26.22
N PRO A 155 7.22 -6.00 -25.24
CA PRO A 155 7.47 -7.43 -25.25
C PRO A 155 6.20 -8.27 -25.01
N TRP A 156 5.20 -7.75 -24.31
CA TRP A 156 3.89 -8.40 -24.16
C TRP A 156 2.89 -8.08 -25.29
N LYS A 157 3.34 -7.47 -26.39
CA LYS A 157 2.51 -7.19 -27.57
C LYS A 157 2.63 -8.32 -28.59
N GLY A 158 1.49 -8.86 -29.02
CA GLY A 158 1.41 -9.91 -30.04
C GLY A 158 1.80 -11.30 -29.53
N CYS A 159 1.58 -12.32 -30.36
CA CYS A 159 1.78 -13.73 -30.01
C CYS A 159 3.02 -14.36 -30.68
N HIS A 160 3.81 -13.60 -31.43
CA HIS A 160 4.92 -14.10 -32.25
C HIS A 160 6.28 -14.00 -31.56
N HIS A 161 6.38 -14.44 -30.30
CA HIS A 161 7.65 -14.53 -29.57
C HIS A 161 8.07 -15.98 -29.36
N ALA A 162 9.37 -16.20 -29.11
CA ALA A 162 9.94 -17.54 -28.92
C ALA A 162 9.38 -18.25 -27.66
N TRP A 163 9.01 -17.48 -26.65
CA TRP A 163 8.46 -17.96 -25.38
C TRP A 163 6.94 -18.16 -25.40
N THR A 164 6.27 -17.85 -26.51
CA THR A 164 4.80 -17.92 -26.62
C THR A 164 4.29 -19.29 -27.06
N SER A 165 3.29 -19.81 -26.36
CA SER A 165 2.62 -21.07 -26.66
C SER A 165 1.69 -21.00 -27.87
N ARG A 166 1.17 -22.14 -28.35
CA ARG A 166 0.14 -22.19 -29.42
C ARG A 166 -1.24 -21.69 -28.98
N GLN A 167 -1.44 -21.50 -27.67
CA GLN A 167 -2.72 -21.04 -27.08
C GLN A 167 -2.78 -19.52 -26.94
N CYS A 168 -1.72 -18.81 -27.32
CA CYS A 168 -1.72 -17.35 -27.28
C CYS A 168 -2.76 -16.79 -28.25
N TYR A 169 -3.45 -15.76 -27.77
CA TYR A 169 -4.56 -15.14 -28.46
C TYR A 169 -4.36 -13.63 -28.54
N SER A 170 -4.28 -13.11 -29.77
CA SER A 170 -4.15 -11.67 -30.06
C SER A 170 -5.43 -11.13 -30.70
N TYR A 171 -6.03 -10.12 -30.08
CA TYR A 171 -7.22 -9.43 -30.61
C TYR A 171 -6.93 -8.71 -31.93
N ASP A 172 -5.73 -8.16 -32.09
CA ASP A 172 -5.32 -7.46 -33.32
C ASP A 172 -5.18 -8.44 -34.51
N GLU A 173 -4.70 -9.66 -34.27
CA GLU A 173 -4.58 -10.69 -35.32
C GLU A 173 -5.93 -11.31 -35.65
N GLU A 174 -6.81 -11.49 -34.66
CA GLU A 174 -8.19 -11.91 -34.88
C GLU A 174 -8.92 -10.91 -35.78
N SER A 175 -8.88 -9.61 -35.47
CA SER A 175 -9.58 -8.59 -36.26
C SER A 175 -9.16 -8.61 -37.74
N LYS A 176 -7.85 -8.67 -38.02
CA LYS A 176 -7.32 -8.79 -39.38
C LYS A 176 -7.74 -10.09 -40.09
N CYS A 177 -7.90 -11.18 -39.34
CA CYS A 177 -8.37 -12.44 -39.90
C CYS A 177 -9.87 -12.40 -40.21
N LEU A 178 -10.67 -11.76 -39.35
CA LEU A 178 -12.10 -11.55 -39.56
C LEU A 178 -12.35 -10.66 -40.79
N ASP A 179 -11.51 -9.64 -41.04
CA ASP A 179 -11.58 -8.80 -42.25
C ASP A 179 -11.39 -9.60 -43.55
N LEU A 180 -10.71 -10.75 -43.47
CA LEU A 180 -10.49 -11.69 -44.58
C LEU A 180 -11.58 -12.78 -44.66
N ASN A 181 -12.70 -12.62 -43.95
CA ASN A 181 -13.74 -13.65 -43.75
C ASN A 181 -13.17 -14.98 -43.21
N GLY A 182 -12.06 -14.91 -42.49
CA GLY A 182 -11.40 -16.05 -41.86
C GLY A 182 -11.83 -16.26 -40.42
N THR A 183 -11.35 -17.37 -39.85
CA THR A 183 -11.51 -17.73 -38.44
C THR A 183 -10.12 -17.86 -37.80
N TYR A 184 -9.88 -17.13 -36.72
CA TYR A 184 -8.60 -17.12 -36.02
C TYR A 184 -8.54 -18.21 -34.95
N TYR A 185 -7.58 -19.12 -35.07
CA TYR A 185 -7.44 -20.27 -34.17
C TYR A 185 -5.98 -20.69 -34.02
N MET A 186 -5.52 -20.94 -32.78
CA MET A 186 -4.13 -21.35 -32.46
C MET A 186 -3.03 -20.52 -33.15
N ARG A 187 -3.17 -19.18 -33.16
CA ARG A 187 -2.27 -18.22 -33.83
C ARG A 187 -2.27 -18.27 -35.36
N GLU A 188 -3.18 -19.00 -35.98
CA GLU A 188 -3.33 -19.08 -37.43
C GLU A 188 -4.71 -18.58 -37.89
N CYS A 189 -4.76 -18.03 -39.10
CA CYS A 189 -6.01 -17.59 -39.74
C CYS A 189 -6.46 -18.62 -40.79
N TYR A 190 -7.66 -19.17 -40.62
CA TYR A 190 -8.22 -20.17 -41.52
C TYR A 190 -9.39 -19.59 -42.33
N ALA A 191 -9.32 -19.69 -43.66
CA ALA A 191 -10.34 -19.15 -44.57
C ALA A 191 -11.67 -19.94 -44.59
N ASN A 192 -11.68 -21.18 -44.08
CA ASN A 192 -12.86 -22.06 -44.11
C ASN A 192 -13.40 -22.30 -42.70
N ALA A 193 -14.58 -21.74 -42.40
CA ALA A 193 -15.22 -21.82 -41.08
C ALA A 193 -15.70 -23.25 -40.68
N SER A 194 -15.75 -24.19 -41.62
CA SER A 194 -16.42 -25.49 -41.45
C SER A 194 -15.62 -26.55 -40.65
N LEU A 195 -14.35 -26.32 -40.34
CA LEU A 195 -13.50 -27.28 -39.60
C LEU A 195 -13.34 -26.98 -38.10
N ILE A 196 -13.90 -25.87 -37.59
CA ILE A 196 -13.49 -25.32 -36.27
C ILE A 196 -14.63 -25.29 -35.23
N ALA A 197 -15.89 -25.56 -35.60
CA ALA A 197 -17.04 -25.50 -34.69
C ALA A 197 -16.94 -26.45 -33.46
N ASN A 198 -16.20 -27.55 -33.57
CA ASN A 198 -15.96 -28.48 -32.45
C ASN A 198 -14.78 -28.09 -31.54
N PHE A 199 -13.96 -27.09 -31.92
CA PHE A 199 -12.74 -26.68 -31.22
C PHE A 199 -12.88 -25.38 -30.41
N THR A 200 -14.09 -24.82 -30.31
CA THR A 200 -14.37 -23.52 -29.64
C THR A 200 -14.20 -23.54 -28.11
N LYS A 201 -13.85 -24.68 -27.51
CA LYS A 201 -13.62 -24.83 -26.06
C LYS A 201 -12.14 -24.76 -25.63
N VAL A 202 -11.25 -24.26 -26.50
CA VAL A 202 -9.84 -24.09 -26.12
C VAL A 202 -9.66 -22.79 -25.32
N ALA A 203 -8.95 -22.88 -24.20
CA ALA A 203 -8.64 -21.73 -23.35
C ALA A 203 -7.75 -20.73 -24.10
N LYS A 204 -8.27 -19.53 -24.35
CA LYS A 204 -7.54 -18.40 -24.93
C LYS A 204 -6.65 -17.78 -23.86
N LYS A 205 -5.35 -17.64 -24.11
CA LYS A 205 -4.40 -16.98 -23.20
C LYS A 205 -3.89 -15.67 -23.83
N PRO A 206 -4.00 -14.52 -23.14
CA PRO A 206 -3.46 -13.28 -23.67
C PRO A 206 -1.92 -13.28 -23.59
N PRO A 207 -1.23 -12.59 -24.52
CA PRO A 207 0.24 -12.55 -24.57
C PRO A 207 0.87 -11.98 -23.29
N ALA A 208 0.19 -11.05 -22.61
CA ALA A 208 0.65 -10.51 -21.32
C ALA A 208 0.66 -11.55 -20.19
N GLU A 209 -0.29 -12.50 -20.16
CA GLU A 209 -0.30 -13.58 -19.17
C GLU A 209 0.88 -14.54 -19.39
N GLU A 210 1.17 -14.86 -20.65
CA GLU A 210 2.30 -15.72 -21.00
C GLU A 210 3.64 -15.05 -20.73
N PHE A 211 3.75 -13.75 -21.07
CA PHE A 211 4.94 -12.97 -20.75
C PHE A 211 5.19 -12.89 -19.23
N PHE A 212 4.12 -12.73 -18.43
CA PHE A 212 4.25 -12.73 -16.97
C PHE A 212 4.79 -14.05 -16.43
N LYS A 213 4.36 -15.19 -16.98
CA LYS A 213 4.89 -16.51 -16.59
C LYS A 213 6.39 -16.60 -16.86
N VAL A 214 6.82 -16.23 -18.06
CA VAL A 214 8.23 -16.25 -18.49
C VAL A 214 9.07 -15.33 -17.61
N ALA A 215 8.59 -14.10 -17.35
CA ALA A 215 9.28 -13.14 -16.50
C ALA A 215 9.45 -13.63 -15.04
N CYS A 216 8.50 -14.42 -14.53
CA CYS A 216 8.57 -14.99 -13.18
C CYS A 216 9.40 -16.29 -13.11
N THR A 217 9.42 -17.11 -14.15
CA THR A 217 10.10 -18.43 -14.14
C THR A 217 11.48 -18.42 -14.80
N GLY A 218 11.89 -17.31 -15.43
CA GLY A 218 13.21 -17.15 -16.04
C GLY A 218 13.55 -18.17 -17.12
N SER A 219 12.52 -18.75 -17.77
CA SER A 219 12.62 -19.85 -18.73
C SER A 219 11.96 -19.50 -20.06
#